data_AF-A0A9P1DSM2-F1
#
_entry.id   AF-A0A9P1DSM2-F1
#
_cell.length_a   1.000
_cell.length_b   1.000
_cell.length_c   1.000
_cell.angle_alpha   90.00
_cell.angle_beta   90.00
_cell.angle_gamma   90.00
#
_symmetry.space_group_name_H-M   'P 1'
#
loop_
_entity.id
_entity.type
_entity.pdbx_description
1 polymer ?
#
loop_
_entity_poly.entity_id
_entity_poly.type
_entity_poly.pdbx_seq_one_letter_code
_entity_poly.pdbx_strand_id
1 'polypeptide(L)'
;VSRGVTILSVDGRRAPSQLVVDLFERQRAAGREGQAVRFVVRMAPLDVVCSPHLKNFQAAAAAELPKLLKDAREGAGWYCSFHSRAMSTIKREDVMAALKDIMKPLKLDLSVSDAEYMVVIEVNPVLCGFAVLRDYEGGLYECHLQKASEEFENCATVSESDQEESAENTSPREDAHSETGPEG
;
A
#
# COMPACT_ATOMS: atom_id res chain seq x y z
N VAL A 1 -5.99 26.63 -2.39
CA VAL A 1 -5.34 25.52 -1.66
C VAL A 1 -6.43 24.60 -1.15
N SER A 2 -6.45 23.33 -1.59
CA SER A 2 -7.39 22.34 -1.07
C SER A 2 -7.10 22.12 0.42
N ARG A 3 -8.10 22.22 1.30
CA ARG A 3 -7.90 21.97 2.73
C ARG A 3 -7.41 20.53 2.92
N GLY A 4 -6.36 20.33 3.72
CA GLY A 4 -5.87 18.98 4.07
C GLY A 4 -4.94 18.31 3.05
N VAL A 5 -4.35 19.04 2.11
CA VAL A 5 -3.26 18.52 1.25
C VAL A 5 -2.01 19.35 1.46
N THR A 6 -0.90 18.65 1.71
CA THR A 6 0.45 19.24 1.81
C THR A 6 1.32 18.60 0.73
N ILE A 7 2.00 19.42 -0.07
CA ILE A 7 2.98 18.96 -1.05
C ILE A 7 4.35 18.99 -0.39
N LEU A 8 5.02 17.85 -0.38
CA LEU A 8 6.39 17.72 0.12
C LEU A 8 7.33 17.58 -1.08
N SER A 9 8.36 18.43 -1.12
CA SER A 9 9.47 18.25 -2.06
C SER A 9 10.56 17.47 -1.35
N VAL A 10 11.06 16.43 -2.02
CA VAL A 10 12.11 15.55 -1.50
C VAL A 10 13.43 15.92 -2.17
N ASP A 11 14.54 15.72 -1.46
CA ASP A 11 15.85 15.90 -2.08
C ASP A 11 16.01 14.85 -3.19
N GLY A 12 16.66 15.21 -4.31
CA GLY A 12 16.77 14.34 -5.49
C GLY A 12 17.60 13.06 -5.27
N ARG A 13 17.90 12.69 -4.02
CA ARG A 13 18.63 11.47 -3.64
C ARG A 13 17.75 10.23 -3.76
N ARG A 14 16.43 10.36 -3.58
CA ARG A 14 15.46 9.27 -3.70
C ARG A 14 14.22 9.73 -4.45
N ALA A 15 13.65 8.81 -5.22
CA ALA A 15 12.33 9.02 -5.81
C ALA A 15 11.26 9.07 -4.70
N PRO A 16 10.24 9.93 -4.81
CA PRO A 16 9.09 9.94 -3.90
C PRO A 16 8.46 8.56 -3.68
N SER A 17 8.33 7.74 -4.72
CA SER A 17 7.84 6.36 -4.62
C SER A 17 8.66 5.50 -3.67
N GLN A 18 10.00 5.55 -3.78
CA GLN A 18 10.89 4.82 -2.90
C GLN A 18 10.72 5.25 -1.44
N LEU A 19 10.56 6.56 -1.19
CA LEU A 19 10.34 7.06 0.17
C LEU A 19 9.03 6.57 0.77
N VAL A 20 7.96 6.49 -0.04
CA VAL A 20 6.69 5.93 0.40
C VAL A 20 6.84 4.44 0.71
N VAL A 21 7.47 3.66 -0.18
CA VAL A 21 7.72 2.24 0.05
C VAL A 21 8.52 2.03 1.35
N ASP A 22 9.65 2.72 1.51
CA ASP A 22 10.49 2.63 2.71
C ASP A 22 9.72 2.99 3.99
N LEU A 23 8.79 3.96 3.91
CA LEU A 23 7.97 4.35 5.05
C LEU A 23 7.01 3.24 5.46
N PHE A 24 6.31 2.63 4.50
CA PHE A 24 5.39 1.51 4.76
C PHE A 24 6.13 0.29 5.29
N GLU A 25 7.31 -0.01 4.75
CA GLU A 25 8.16 -1.11 5.24
C GLU A 25 8.63 -0.88 6.67
N ARG A 26 9.10 0.33 7.00
CA ARG A 26 9.50 0.69 8.37
C ARG A 26 8.33 0.62 9.34
N GLN A 27 7.17 1.10 8.93
CA GLN A 27 5.97 1.05 9.77
C GLN A 27 5.57 -0.39 10.05
N ARG A 28 5.58 -1.25 9.03
CA ARG A 28 5.33 -2.69 9.17
C ARG A 28 6.34 -3.34 10.12
N ALA A 29 7.63 -3.04 9.96
CA ALA A 29 8.70 -3.62 10.79
C ALA A 29 8.64 -3.17 12.26
N ALA A 30 8.16 -1.95 12.52
CA ALA A 30 8.05 -1.40 13.87
C ALA A 30 6.76 -1.82 14.62
N GLY A 31 5.80 -2.45 13.93
CA GLY A 31 4.56 -2.92 14.54
C GLY A 31 3.78 -1.81 15.26
N ARG A 32 3.26 -2.10 16.46
CA ARG A 32 2.48 -1.15 17.27
C ARG A 32 3.26 0.11 17.68
N GLU A 33 4.57 0.01 17.87
CA GLU A 33 5.43 1.13 18.27
C GLU A 33 5.75 2.08 17.11
N GLY A 34 5.52 1.63 15.87
CA GLY A 34 5.84 2.34 14.62
C GLY A 34 4.86 3.43 14.19
N GLN A 35 3.86 3.77 15.00
CA GLN A 35 2.79 4.74 14.66
C GLN A 35 3.27 6.20 14.66
N ALA A 36 4.24 6.53 13.82
CA ALA A 36 4.78 7.88 13.74
C ALA A 36 3.84 8.87 13.01
N VAL A 37 2.76 8.42 12.37
CA VAL A 37 2.02 9.26 11.40
C VAL A 37 0.50 9.25 11.57
N ARG A 38 0.01 9.65 12.75
CA ARG A 38 -1.45 9.72 13.06
C ARG A 38 -2.24 10.69 12.18
N PHE A 39 -1.58 11.74 11.66
CA PHE A 39 -2.25 12.85 10.98
C PHE A 39 -2.14 12.81 9.45
N VAL A 40 -1.50 11.78 8.88
CA VAL A 40 -1.41 11.61 7.43
C VAL A 40 -2.28 10.44 7.03
N VAL A 41 -3.36 10.73 6.30
CA VAL A 41 -4.30 9.71 5.83
C VAL A 41 -3.70 8.92 4.67
N ARG A 42 -3.14 9.63 3.67
CA ARG A 42 -2.63 9.05 2.42
C ARG A 42 -1.40 9.81 1.93
N MET A 43 -0.40 9.08 1.43
CA MET A 43 0.79 9.66 0.78
C MET A 43 0.87 9.22 -0.68
N ALA A 44 0.39 10.04 -1.62
CA ALA A 44 0.50 9.74 -3.04
C ALA A 44 1.90 10.15 -3.56
N PRO A 45 2.77 9.21 -3.97
CA PRO A 45 4.05 9.57 -4.55
C PRO A 45 3.88 10.11 -5.97
N LEU A 46 4.66 11.13 -6.32
CA LEU A 46 4.67 11.74 -7.65
C LEU A 46 6.12 11.87 -8.12
N ASP A 47 6.62 10.83 -8.79
CA ASP A 47 8.01 10.78 -9.28
C ASP A 47 8.20 11.69 -10.49
N VAL A 48 7.15 11.81 -11.30
CA VAL A 48 7.10 12.68 -12.48
C VAL A 48 5.98 13.68 -12.28
N VAL A 49 6.28 14.98 -12.47
CA VAL A 49 5.33 16.07 -12.30
C VAL A 49 5.34 16.96 -13.53
N CYS A 50 4.16 17.42 -13.95
CA CYS A 50 3.95 18.32 -15.06
C CYS A 50 2.82 19.31 -14.75
N SER A 51 2.64 20.33 -15.60
CA SER A 51 1.49 21.24 -15.47
C SER A 51 0.18 20.47 -15.75
N PRO A 52 -0.95 20.84 -15.10
CA PRO A 52 -2.18 20.05 -15.07
C PRO A 52 -3.02 20.16 -16.36
N HIS A 53 -2.42 19.76 -17.49
CA HIS A 53 -3.05 19.66 -18.80
C HIS A 53 -2.79 18.29 -19.42
N LEU A 54 -3.80 17.71 -20.07
CA LEU A 54 -3.73 16.37 -20.64
C LEU A 54 -2.52 16.18 -21.59
N LYS A 55 -2.24 17.18 -22.45
CA LYS A 55 -1.10 17.12 -23.39
C LYS A 55 0.25 17.03 -22.66
N ASN A 56 0.39 17.72 -21.54
CA ASN A 56 1.62 17.70 -20.75
C ASN A 56 1.78 16.36 -20.03
N PHE A 57 0.67 15.82 -19.50
CA PHE A 57 0.65 14.47 -18.94
C PHE A 57 1.06 13.43 -19.99
N GLN A 58 0.45 13.46 -21.18
CA GLN A 58 0.78 12.55 -22.28
C GLN A 58 2.27 12.60 -22.65
N ALA A 59 2.83 13.80 -22.79
CA ALA A 59 4.25 13.98 -23.10
C ALA A 59 5.17 13.44 -21.99
N ALA A 60 4.87 13.76 -20.73
CA ALA A 60 5.65 13.29 -19.58
C ALA A 60 5.55 11.76 -19.43
N ALA A 61 4.35 11.20 -19.53
CA ALA A 61 4.08 9.77 -19.45
C ALA A 61 4.79 8.99 -20.57
N ALA A 62 4.72 9.47 -21.81
CA ALA A 62 5.40 8.84 -22.94
C ALA A 62 6.93 8.86 -22.80
N ALA A 63 7.49 9.90 -22.17
CA ALA A 63 8.92 10.02 -21.95
C ALA A 63 9.42 9.14 -20.79
N GLU A 64 8.65 9.02 -19.71
CA GLU A 64 9.15 8.42 -18.46
C GLU A 64 8.64 7.00 -18.20
N LEU A 65 7.40 6.63 -18.58
CA LEU A 65 6.86 5.30 -18.31
C LEU A 65 7.71 4.16 -18.91
N PRO A 66 8.21 4.26 -20.17
CA PRO A 66 9.09 3.22 -20.71
C PRO A 66 10.38 3.03 -19.89
N LYS A 67 10.89 4.09 -19.25
CA LYS A 67 12.09 4.02 -18.40
C LYS A 67 11.77 3.38 -17.05
N LEU A 68 10.65 3.76 -16.46
CA LEU A 68 10.19 3.25 -15.16
C LEU A 68 9.77 1.77 -15.24
N LEU A 69 9.31 1.32 -16.40
CA LEU A 69 8.87 -0.05 -16.66
C LEU A 69 9.86 -0.86 -17.50
N LYS A 70 11.11 -0.40 -17.63
CA LYS A 70 12.13 -1.06 -18.47
C LYS A 70 12.42 -2.50 -18.05
N ASP A 71 12.25 -2.80 -16.76
CA ASP A 71 12.52 -4.10 -16.14
C ASP A 71 11.23 -4.93 -15.97
N ALA A 72 10.10 -4.46 -16.50
CA ALA A 72 8.84 -5.19 -16.43
C ALA A 72 8.87 -6.40 -17.37
N ARG A 73 8.38 -7.54 -16.89
CA ARG A 73 8.25 -8.76 -17.71
C ARG A 73 7.15 -8.58 -18.76
N GLU A 74 7.35 -9.17 -19.94
CA GLU A 74 6.31 -9.25 -20.98
C GLU A 74 5.07 -9.95 -20.42
N GLY A 75 3.88 -9.40 -20.70
CA GLY A 75 2.61 -9.88 -20.16
C GLY A 75 2.37 -9.55 -18.68
N ALA A 76 3.19 -8.70 -18.04
CA ALA A 76 2.86 -8.25 -16.69
C ALA A 76 1.59 -7.41 -16.69
N GLY A 77 0.76 -7.60 -15.66
CA GLY A 77 -0.45 -6.82 -15.43
C GLY A 77 -0.14 -5.38 -15.02
N TRP A 78 -0.83 -4.41 -15.59
CA TRP A 78 -0.81 -3.02 -15.14
C TRP A 78 -2.21 -2.43 -15.00
N TYR A 79 -2.35 -1.44 -14.12
CA TYR A 79 -3.54 -0.62 -13.99
C TYR A 79 -3.19 0.83 -13.63
N CYS A 80 -4.21 1.68 -13.48
CA CYS A 80 -4.00 3.02 -12.94
C CYS A 80 -4.97 3.35 -11.80
N SER A 81 -4.46 4.08 -10.83
CA SER A 81 -5.24 4.67 -9.74
C SER A 81 -5.29 6.19 -9.94
N PHE A 82 -6.41 6.68 -10.46
CA PHE A 82 -6.58 8.08 -10.85
C PHE A 82 -7.33 8.88 -9.79
N HIS A 83 -6.70 9.96 -9.32
CA HIS A 83 -7.27 10.88 -8.35
C HIS A 83 -7.25 12.30 -8.90
N SER A 84 -8.41 12.96 -8.93
CA SER A 84 -8.54 14.36 -9.30
C SER A 84 -9.17 15.17 -8.17
N ARG A 85 -8.60 16.34 -7.88
CA ARG A 85 -9.12 17.27 -6.86
C ARG A 85 -9.39 18.63 -7.49
N ALA A 86 -10.63 19.10 -7.34
CA ALA A 86 -11.06 20.43 -7.76
C ALA A 86 -10.70 20.77 -9.23
N MET A 87 -10.64 19.75 -10.10
CA MET A 87 -10.29 19.86 -11.51
C MET A 87 -11.14 18.89 -12.34
N SER A 88 -11.60 19.36 -13.50
CA SER A 88 -12.36 18.57 -14.48
C SER A 88 -11.72 18.57 -15.87
N THR A 89 -10.57 19.23 -16.05
CA THR A 89 -9.87 19.37 -17.33
C THR A 89 -9.15 18.11 -17.79
N ILE A 90 -8.79 17.22 -16.86
CA ILE A 90 -8.22 15.91 -17.13
C ILE A 90 -9.19 14.88 -16.58
N LYS A 91 -9.72 14.03 -17.47
CA LYS A 91 -10.62 12.95 -17.10
C LYS A 91 -9.88 11.63 -17.03
N ARG A 92 -10.41 10.70 -16.22
CA ARG A 92 -9.85 9.36 -16.06
C ARG A 92 -9.82 8.61 -17.39
N GLU A 93 -10.86 8.76 -18.21
CA GLU A 93 -11.00 8.07 -19.49
C GLU A 93 -9.91 8.50 -20.48
N ASP A 94 -9.61 9.80 -20.53
CA ASP A 94 -8.58 10.37 -21.40
C ASP A 94 -7.18 9.91 -20.96
N VAL A 95 -6.94 9.86 -19.65
CA VAL A 95 -5.70 9.32 -19.07
C VAL A 95 -5.55 7.84 -19.36
N MET A 96 -6.61 7.05 -19.19
CA MET A 96 -6.62 5.62 -19.50
C MET A 96 -6.34 5.34 -20.98
N ALA A 97 -6.91 6.13 -21.89
CA ALA A 97 -6.64 6.03 -23.32
C ALA A 97 -5.17 6.32 -23.62
N ALA A 98 -4.63 7.41 -23.08
CA ALA A 98 -3.22 7.77 -23.23
C ALA A 98 -2.28 6.67 -22.71
N LEU A 99 -2.56 6.12 -21.52
CA LEU A 99 -1.76 5.04 -20.96
C LEU A 99 -1.81 3.79 -21.85
N LYS A 100 -2.98 3.40 -22.36
CA LYS A 100 -3.07 2.24 -23.28
C LYS A 100 -2.17 2.39 -24.50
N ASP A 101 -2.12 3.57 -25.10
CA ASP A 101 -1.27 3.84 -26.27
C ASP A 101 0.22 3.76 -25.91
N ILE A 102 0.61 4.28 -24.75
CA ILE A 102 2.00 4.28 -24.25
C ILE A 102 2.45 2.86 -23.83
N MET A 103 1.57 2.09 -23.20
CA MET A 103 1.89 0.74 -22.70
C MET A 103 1.86 -0.32 -23.80
N LYS A 104 1.13 -0.10 -24.90
CA LYS A 104 1.05 -1.04 -26.04
C LYS A 104 2.42 -1.54 -26.55
N PRO A 105 3.42 -0.68 -26.82
CA PRO A 105 4.75 -1.16 -27.25
C PRO A 105 5.52 -1.90 -26.15
N LEU A 106 5.16 -1.73 -24.87
CA LEU A 106 5.80 -2.40 -23.73
C LEU A 106 5.27 -3.83 -23.52
N LYS A 107 4.23 -4.23 -24.26
CA LYS A 107 3.60 -5.56 -24.17
C LYS A 107 3.16 -5.92 -22.74
N LEU A 108 2.60 -4.94 -22.03
CA LEU A 108 2.01 -5.12 -20.71
C LEU A 108 0.49 -5.26 -20.84
N ASP A 109 -0.10 -6.12 -20.04
CA ASP A 109 -1.53 -6.43 -20.09
C ASP A 109 -2.31 -5.56 -19.11
N LEU A 110 -3.41 -4.97 -19.57
CA LEU A 110 -4.29 -4.23 -18.67
C LEU A 110 -5.04 -5.22 -17.76
N SER A 111 -4.81 -5.15 -16.46
CA SER A 111 -5.46 -5.99 -15.45
C SER A 111 -6.07 -5.12 -14.37
N VAL A 112 -7.32 -5.34 -13.97
CA VAL A 112 -8.00 -4.55 -12.93
C VAL A 112 -7.88 -5.21 -11.55
N SER A 113 -7.73 -6.54 -11.50
CA SER A 113 -7.70 -7.33 -10.26
C SER A 113 -6.29 -7.64 -9.80
N ASP A 114 -5.40 -8.00 -10.72
CA ASP A 114 -4.09 -8.59 -10.41
C ASP A 114 -2.96 -7.79 -11.08
N ALA A 115 -3.06 -6.47 -10.99
CA ALA A 115 -2.06 -5.58 -11.57
C ALA A 115 -0.75 -5.64 -10.76
N GLU A 116 0.32 -6.09 -11.41
CA GLU A 116 1.66 -6.08 -10.83
C GLU A 116 2.20 -4.65 -10.69
N TYR A 117 1.84 -3.78 -11.65
CA TYR A 117 2.23 -2.38 -11.69
C TYR A 117 0.99 -1.47 -11.62
N MET A 118 0.97 -0.57 -10.64
CA MET A 118 -0.05 0.47 -10.53
C MET A 118 0.55 1.82 -10.90
N VAL A 119 -0.01 2.48 -11.92
CA VAL A 119 0.28 3.88 -12.22
C VAL A 119 -0.61 4.75 -11.34
N VAL A 120 -0.05 5.32 -10.28
CA VAL A 120 -0.77 6.22 -9.37
C VAL A 120 -0.68 7.63 -9.92
N ILE A 121 -1.83 8.28 -10.12
CA ILE A 121 -1.94 9.59 -10.76
C ILE A 121 -2.71 10.53 -9.85
N GLU A 122 -2.13 11.70 -9.57
CA GLU A 122 -2.79 12.78 -8.85
C GLU A 122 -2.88 14.02 -9.76
N VAL A 123 -4.08 14.58 -9.85
CA VAL A 123 -4.36 15.81 -10.58
C VAL A 123 -4.99 16.82 -9.64
N ASN A 124 -4.45 18.04 -9.61
CA ASN A 124 -5.02 19.18 -8.90
C ASN A 124 -4.72 20.48 -9.67
N PRO A 125 -5.25 21.65 -9.26
CA PRO A 125 -5.05 22.89 -10.00
C PRO A 125 -3.59 23.36 -10.10
N VAL A 126 -2.71 22.85 -9.24
CA VAL A 126 -1.29 23.22 -9.21
C VAL A 126 -0.46 22.30 -10.09
N LEU A 127 -0.77 21.00 -10.11
CA LEU A 127 0.05 19.99 -10.80
C LEU A 127 -0.74 18.77 -11.27
N CYS A 128 -0.15 18.05 -12.22
CA CYS A 128 -0.47 16.67 -12.54
C CYS A 128 0.80 15.85 -12.43
N GLY A 129 0.78 14.75 -11.68
CA GLY A 129 1.93 13.88 -11.56
C GLY A 129 1.54 12.43 -11.45
N PHE A 130 2.55 11.57 -11.60
CA PHE A 130 2.37 10.14 -11.46
C PHE A 130 3.62 9.45 -10.90
N ALA A 131 3.41 8.25 -10.37
CA ALA A 131 4.44 7.29 -10.00
C ALA A 131 3.99 5.89 -10.42
N VAL A 132 4.95 4.97 -10.56
CA VAL A 132 4.69 3.55 -10.80
C VAL A 132 5.04 2.78 -9.54
N LEU A 133 4.06 2.08 -8.98
CA LEU A 133 4.22 1.30 -7.75
C LEU A 133 3.95 -0.17 -8.02
N ARG A 134 4.61 -1.04 -7.27
CA ARG A 134 4.28 -2.46 -7.16
C ARG A 134 3.60 -2.69 -5.82
N ASP A 135 2.82 -3.76 -5.73
CA ASP A 135 2.13 -4.14 -4.48
C ASP A 135 1.30 -2.99 -3.88
N TYR A 136 0.63 -2.22 -4.76
CA TYR A 136 -0.07 -1.00 -4.38
C TYR A 136 -1.24 -1.26 -3.43
N GLU A 137 -2.06 -2.29 -3.70
CA GLU A 137 -3.24 -2.61 -2.90
C GLU A 137 -2.89 -3.42 -1.66
N GLY A 138 -1.95 -4.38 -1.79
CA GLY A 138 -1.51 -5.24 -0.70
C GLY A 138 -0.56 -4.51 0.26
N GLY A 139 0.70 -4.42 -0.10
CA GLY A 139 1.75 -3.92 0.80
C GLY A 139 1.70 -2.43 1.10
N LEU A 140 1.16 -1.63 0.17
CA LEU A 140 1.04 -0.17 0.34
C LEU A 140 -0.36 0.29 0.72
N TYR A 141 -1.36 -0.58 0.82
CA TYR A 141 -2.73 -0.23 1.21
C TYR A 141 -3.29 0.99 0.46
N GLU A 142 -3.07 1.07 -0.86
CA GLU A 142 -3.43 2.22 -1.70
C GLU A 142 -2.76 3.55 -1.28
N CYS A 143 -1.59 3.43 -0.66
CA CYS A 143 -0.85 4.48 0.04
C CYS A 143 -1.60 5.11 1.23
N HIS A 144 -2.60 4.43 1.80
CA HIS A 144 -3.28 4.86 3.04
C HIS A 144 -2.51 4.40 4.28
N LEU A 145 -1.83 5.34 4.95
CA LEU A 145 -1.06 5.07 6.17
C LEU A 145 -1.96 4.68 7.36
N GLN A 146 -3.17 5.24 7.44
CA GLN A 146 -4.11 4.89 8.50
C GLN A 146 -4.62 3.44 8.37
N LYS A 147 -5.01 3.04 7.15
CA LYS A 147 -5.40 1.64 6.87
C LYS A 147 -4.26 0.66 7.22
N ALA A 148 -3.03 0.99 6.84
CA ALA A 148 -1.87 0.19 7.19
C ALA A 148 -1.68 0.09 8.72
N SER A 149 -1.89 1.19 9.45
CA SER A 149 -1.79 1.22 10.92
C SER A 149 -2.80 0.29 11.59
N GLU A 150 -4.05 0.33 11.15
CA GLU A 150 -5.15 -0.50 11.68
C GLU A 150 -4.89 -2.00 11.44
N GLU A 151 -4.42 -2.37 10.25
CA GLU A 151 -4.12 -3.76 9.93
C GLU A 151 -2.99 -4.33 10.82
N PHE A 152 -1.96 -3.52 11.09
CA PHE A 152 -0.88 -3.94 11.98
C PHE A 152 -1.32 -4.08 13.44
N GLU A 153 -2.31 -3.30 13.90
CA GLU A 153 -2.89 -3.48 15.23
C GLU A 153 -3.63 -4.82 15.36
N ASN A 154 -4.43 -5.16 14.33
CA ASN A 154 -5.23 -6.38 14.29
C ASN A 154 -4.37 -7.66 14.23
N CYS A 155 -3.29 -7.67 13.43
CA CYS A 155 -2.39 -8.82 13.38
C CYS A 155 -1.67 -9.08 14.72
N ALA A 156 -1.34 -8.04 15.47
CA ALA A 156 -0.67 -8.18 16.77
C ALA A 156 -1.59 -8.79 17.83
N THR A 157 -2.89 -8.47 17.82
CA THR A 157 -3.85 -9.02 18.80
C THR A 157 -4.12 -10.51 18.63
N VAL A 158 -4.13 -11.02 17.39
CA VAL A 158 -4.44 -12.44 17.12
C VAL A 158 -3.32 -13.36 17.60
N SER A 159 -2.07 -12.87 17.62
CA SER A 159 -0.92 -13.68 18.03
C SER A 159 -0.79 -13.85 19.56
N GLU A 160 -1.44 -13.00 20.35
CA GLU A 160 -1.39 -13.05 21.83
C GLU A 160 -2.46 -13.99 22.41
N SER A 161 -3.56 -14.24 21.69
CA SER A 161 -4.68 -15.07 22.16
C SER A 161 -4.48 -16.58 22.05
N ASP A 162 -3.42 -17.06 21.38
CA ASP A 162 -3.17 -18.50 21.17
C ASP A 162 -2.16 -19.11 22.17
N GLN A 163 -1.70 -18.35 23.19
CA GLN A 163 -0.70 -18.83 24.16
C GLN A 163 -1.24 -19.16 25.56
N GLU A 164 -2.54 -19.08 25.84
CA GLU A 164 -3.09 -19.27 27.20
C GLU A 164 -3.86 -20.58 27.47
N GLU A 165 -3.93 -21.55 26.56
CA GLU A 165 -4.56 -22.87 26.83
C GLU A 165 -3.56 -24.05 26.81
N SER A 166 -2.61 -24.10 27.74
CA SER A 166 -1.76 -25.30 27.94
C SER A 166 -1.14 -25.41 29.35
N ALA A 167 -1.93 -25.22 30.40
CA ALA A 167 -1.64 -25.62 31.78
C ALA A 167 -2.99 -25.54 32.51
N GLU A 168 -3.61 -26.52 33.13
CA GLU A 168 -3.22 -27.67 33.95
C GLU A 168 -4.47 -28.55 34.06
N ASN A 169 -4.35 -29.88 34.00
CA ASN A 169 -5.02 -30.75 34.99
C ASN A 169 -4.56 -32.20 34.85
N THR A 170 -3.50 -32.57 35.57
CA THR A 170 -3.20 -33.98 35.88
C THR A 170 -3.14 -34.12 37.39
N SER A 171 -4.29 -34.42 37.99
CA SER A 171 -4.40 -34.76 39.41
C SER A 171 -3.92 -36.21 39.63
N PRO A 172 -3.03 -36.47 40.62
CA PRO A 172 -2.67 -37.83 41.00
C PRO A 172 -3.82 -38.48 41.78
N ARG A 173 -4.21 -39.70 41.39
CA ARG A 173 -5.08 -40.58 42.19
C ARG A 173 -4.27 -41.24 43.29
N GLU A 174 -4.65 -41.02 44.54
CA GLU A 174 -4.18 -41.78 45.69
C GLU A 174 -5.09 -43.00 45.90
N ASP A 175 -4.57 -44.19 45.63
CA ASP A 175 -5.09 -45.47 46.11
C ASP A 175 -4.24 -45.92 47.30
N ALA A 176 -4.84 -46.12 48.47
CA ALA A 176 -4.31 -47.03 49.48
C ALA A 176 -5.40 -47.52 50.45
N HIS A 177 -5.54 -48.84 50.46
CA HIS A 177 -6.44 -49.73 51.19
C HIS A 177 -6.15 -49.86 52.70
N SER A 178 -7.09 -50.57 53.35
CA SER A 178 -6.97 -51.45 54.55
C SER A 178 -7.27 -50.78 55.90
N GLU A 179 -7.91 -51.38 56.91
CA GLU A 179 -8.56 -52.69 57.11
C GLU A 179 -9.30 -52.69 58.47
N THR A 180 -10.25 -53.62 58.61
CA THR A 180 -10.68 -54.34 59.85
C THR A 180 -11.34 -53.61 61.05
N GLY A 181 -12.59 -54.02 61.33
CA GLY A 181 -12.92 -54.72 62.59
C GLY A 181 -13.49 -53.91 63.77
N PRO A 182 -14.05 -54.59 64.80
CA PRO A 182 -15.48 -54.46 65.15
C PRO A 182 -15.77 -54.11 66.64
N GLU A 183 -17.06 -54.22 66.99
CA GLU A 183 -17.69 -54.46 68.32
C GLU A 183 -18.40 -53.29 69.00
N GLY A 184 -19.65 -53.58 69.43
CA GLY A 184 -20.47 -52.74 70.30
C GLY A 184 -21.96 -52.85 70.02
#